data_AF-A0A2U1DEW9-F1
#
_entry.id   AF-A0A2U1DEW9-F1
#
_cell.length_a   1.000
_cell.length_b   1.000
_cell.length_c   1.000
_cell.angle_alpha   90.00
_cell.angle_beta   90.00
_cell.angle_gamma   90.00
#
_symmetry.space_group_name_H-M   'P 1'
#
loop_
_entity.id
_entity.type
_entity.pdbx_description
1 polymer ?
#
loop_
_entity_poly.entity_id
_entity_poly.type
_entity_poly.pdbx_seq_one_letter_code
_entity_poly.pdbx_strand_id
1 'polypeptide(L)'
;MTLNQIINQLAGSLQPVNHSEPNTIYEIHIINQRYSQQLNVFFEWHRLGRATISRQIGTIPYDHLLDLDQIAQKLTEETQMSVLID
;
A
#
# COMPACT_ATOMS: atom_id res chain seq x y z
N MET A 1 -18.38 -1.00 -2.93
CA MET A 1 -17.54 -0.19 -2.04
C MET A 1 -16.97 0.95 -2.87
N THR A 2 -16.85 2.18 -2.37
CA THR A 2 -16.21 3.26 -3.14
C THR A 2 -14.69 3.19 -2.97
N LEU A 3 -13.93 3.74 -3.93
CA LEU A 3 -12.47 3.78 -3.85
C LEU A 3 -11.96 4.40 -2.54
N ASN A 4 -12.59 5.49 -2.09
CA ASN A 4 -12.22 6.14 -0.83
C ASN A 4 -12.47 5.23 0.39
N GLN A 5 -13.53 4.41 0.37
CA GLN A 5 -13.79 3.45 1.45
C GLN A 5 -12.72 2.35 1.50
N ILE A 6 -12.25 1.88 0.34
CA ILE A 6 -11.16 0.90 0.23
C ILE A 6 -9.87 1.49 0.77
N ILE A 7 -9.51 2.72 0.35
CA ILE A 7 -8.29 3.41 0.80
C ILE A 7 -8.31 3.62 2.31
N ASN A 8 -9.44 4.07 2.88
CA ASN A 8 -9.56 4.26 4.32
C ASN A 8 -9.45 2.94 5.09
N GLN A 9 -9.97 1.84 4.53
CA GLN A 9 -9.81 0.52 5.13
C GLN A 9 -8.34 0.06 5.07
N LEU A 10 -7.65 0.27 3.94
CA LEU A 10 -6.23 -0.03 3.79
C LEU A 10 -5.39 0.79 4.78
N ALA A 11 -5.62 2.10 4.87
CA ALA A 11 -4.96 2.98 5.83
C ALA A 11 -5.21 2.53 7.28
N GLY A 12 -6.45 2.13 7.62
CA GLY A 12 -6.77 1.59 8.94
C GLY A 12 -6.13 0.22 9.25
N SER A 13 -5.74 -0.54 8.22
CA SER A 13 -5.04 -1.82 8.38
C SER A 13 -3.54 -1.68 8.60
N LEU A 14 -3.00 -0.48 8.37
CA LEU A 14 -1.66 -0.09 8.80
C LEU A 14 -1.71 0.05 10.32
N GLN A 15 -1.46 -1.06 11.03
CA GLN A 15 -1.24 -1.06 12.48
C GLN A 15 -0.26 0.05 12.84
N PRO A 16 -0.41 0.69 14.02
CA PRO A 16 0.15 2.00 14.26
C PRO A 16 1.66 2.01 14.01
N VAL A 17 2.05 2.62 12.88
CA VAL A 17 3.43 3.04 12.58
C VAL A 17 3.83 4.21 13.49
N ASN A 18 3.02 4.53 14.51
CA ASN A 18 3.26 5.54 15.54
C ASN A 18 4.60 5.35 16.28
N HIS A 19 5.23 4.18 16.18
CA HIS A 19 6.62 3.95 16.57
C HIS A 19 7.46 3.61 15.34
N SER A 20 7.75 4.62 14.52
CA SER A 20 8.74 4.51 13.46
C SER A 20 10.09 4.14 14.08
N GLU A 21 10.61 2.98 13.71
CA GLU A 21 11.89 2.53 14.19
C GLU A 21 13.03 3.27 13.46
N PRO A 22 14.10 3.66 14.17
CA PRO A 22 15.22 4.34 13.53
C PRO A 22 15.91 3.42 12.51
N ASN A 23 16.26 3.99 11.36
CA ASN A 23 16.85 3.28 10.21
C ASN A 23 15.95 2.20 9.60
N THR A 24 14.63 2.32 9.76
CA THR A 24 13.64 1.47 9.09
C THR A 24 12.89 2.28 8.05
N ILE A 25 12.82 1.76 6.83
CA ILE A 25 12.01 2.30 5.74
C ILE A 25 10.66 1.60 5.76
N TYR A 26 9.59 2.37 5.57
CA TYR A 26 8.21 1.90 5.48
C TYR A 26 7.62 2.36 4.15
N GLU A 27 7.12 1.42 3.36
CA GLU A 27 6.64 1.64 2.00
C GLU A 27 5.34 0.87 1.76
N ILE A 28 4.51 1.39 0.86
CA ILE A 28 3.34 0.69 0.36
C ILE A 28 3.66 0.21 -1.04
N HIS A 29 3.48 -1.08 -1.31
CA HIS A 29 3.77 -1.68 -2.60
C HIS A 29 2.48 -2.15 -3.27
N ILE A 30 2.17 -1.61 -4.44
CA ILE A 30 1.00 -1.96 -5.23
C ILE A 30 1.46 -2.87 -6.36
N ILE A 31 0.99 -4.11 -6.37
CA ILE A 31 1.31 -5.09 -7.41
C ILE A 31 0.10 -5.26 -8.33
N ASN A 32 0.28 -4.95 -9.62
CA ASN A 32 -0.74 -5.14 -10.63
C ASN A 32 -0.78 -6.58 -11.14
N GLN A 33 -1.71 -7.37 -10.63
CA GLN A 33 -1.95 -8.73 -11.10
C GLN A 33 -2.87 -8.73 -12.33
N ARG A 34 -2.28 -8.39 -13.48
CA ARG A 34 -3.00 -8.26 -14.78
C ARG A 34 -3.88 -9.46 -15.12
N TYR A 35 -3.41 -10.68 -14.87
CA TYR A 35 -4.16 -11.90 -15.17
C TYR A 35 -5.33 -12.17 -14.21
N SER A 36 -5.17 -11.77 -12.95
CA SER A 36 -6.17 -11.98 -11.90
C SER A 36 -7.16 -10.82 -11.78
N GLN A 37 -6.98 -9.76 -12.59
CA GLN A 37 -7.82 -8.57 -12.58
C GLN A 37 -7.96 -7.99 -11.15
N GLN A 38 -6.82 -7.82 -10.47
CA GLN A 38 -6.78 -7.28 -9.13
C GLN A 38 -5.43 -6.61 -8.87
N LEU A 39 -5.42 -5.59 -8.02
CA LEU A 39 -4.20 -5.08 -7.41
C LEU A 39 -4.09 -5.64 -6.01
N ASN A 40 -2.92 -6.14 -5.66
CA ASN A 40 -2.62 -6.43 -4.27
C ASN A 40 -1.81 -5.28 -3.69
N VAL A 41 -2.20 -4.85 -2.50
CA VAL A 41 -1.51 -3.80 -1.77
C VAL A 41 -0.78 -4.46 -0.60
N PHE A 42 0.52 -4.22 -0.55
CA PHE A 42 1.42 -4.70 0.49
C PHE A 42 1.92 -3.52 1.30
N PHE A 43 2.08 -3.73 2.59
CA PHE A 43 2.85 -2.88 3.47
C PHE A 43 4.21 -3.55 3.68
N GLU A 44 5.26 -2.84 3.28
CA GLU A 44 6.62 -3.33 3.33
C GLU A 44 7.45 -2.48 4.28
N TRP A 45 8.29 -3.14 5.07
CA TRP A 45 9.25 -2.44 5.89
C TRP A 45 10.55 -3.21 6.01
N HIS A 46 11.64 -2.47 6.09
CA HIS A 46 12.96 -3.05 6.23
C HIS A 46 13.89 -2.11 6.97
N ARG A 47 14.67 -2.68 7.89
CA ARG A 47 15.79 -1.96 8.47
C ARG A 47 16.92 -1.92 7.43
N LEU A 48 17.60 -0.79 7.30
CA LEU A 48 18.73 -0.66 6.38
C LEU A 48 19.75 -1.79 6.60
N GLY A 49 20.08 -2.52 5.52
CA GLY A 49 20.97 -3.68 5.55
C GLY A 49 20.33 -4.99 6.03
N ARG A 50 19.00 -5.06 6.14
CA ARG A 50 18.23 -6.28 6.48
C ARG A 50 17.23 -6.61 5.38
N ALA A 51 16.74 -7.85 5.41
CA ALA A 51 15.72 -8.32 4.49
C ALA A 51 14.39 -7.57 4.71
N THR A 52 13.66 -7.36 3.61
CA THR A 52 12.34 -6.75 3.62
C THR A 52 11.30 -7.68 4.18
N ILE A 53 10.44 -7.15 5.04
CA ILE A 53 9.23 -7.82 5.50
C ILE A 53 8.07 -7.24 4.69
N SER A 54 7.34 -8.11 4.00
CA SER A 54 6.19 -7.73 3.18
C SER A 54 4.92 -8.36 3.75
N ARG A 55 3.88 -7.55 3.94
CA ARG A 55 2.58 -7.98 4.44
C ARG A 55 1.48 -7.50 3.51
N GLN A 56 0.68 -8.42 2.98
CA GLN A 56 -0.52 -8.02 2.25
C GLN A 56 -1.51 -7.36 3.20
N ILE A 57 -1.94 -6.15 2.84
CA ILE A 57 -2.91 -5.34 3.62
C ILE A 57 -4.27 -5.24 2.94
N GLY A 58 -4.34 -5.55 1.65
CA GLY A 58 -5.62 -5.76 0.97
C GLY A 58 -5.48 -5.97 -0.53
N THR A 59 -6.65 -6.00 -1.17
CA THR A 59 -6.79 -6.21 -2.61
C THR A 59 -7.82 -5.22 -3.15
N ILE A 60 -7.47 -4.55 -4.25
CA ILE A 60 -8.34 -3.63 -4.97
C ILE A 60 -8.79 -4.33 -6.26
N PRO A 61 -10.10 -4.59 -6.46
CA PRO A 61 -10.58 -5.24 -7.68
C PRO A 61 -10.47 -4.32 -8.90
N TYR A 62 -10.42 -4.92 -10.10
CA TYR A 62 -10.12 -4.21 -11.36
C TYR A 62 -11.14 -3.12 -11.73
N ASP A 63 -12.37 -3.27 -11.26
CA ASP A 63 -13.49 -2.34 -11.48
C ASP A 63 -13.24 -0.94 -10.91
N HIS A 64 -12.24 -0.79 -10.05
CA HIS A 64 -11.81 0.48 -9.46
C HIS A 64 -10.49 1.03 -10.03
N LEU A 65 -9.93 0.45 -11.10
CA LEU A 65 -8.61 0.79 -11.66
C LEU A 65 -8.57 1.96 -12.65
N LEU A 66 -9.48 2.92 -12.50
CA LEU A 66 -9.56 4.00 -13.47
C LEU A 66 -8.27 4.83 -13.54
N ASP A 67 -7.41 4.80 -12.51
CA ASP A 67 -6.07 5.36 -12.56
C ASP A 67 -5.19 4.84 -11.39
N LEU A 68 -4.13 4.06 -11.69
CA LEU A 68 -3.17 3.57 -10.69
C LEU A 68 -2.45 4.72 -9.99
N ASP A 69 -2.14 5.78 -10.74
CA ASP A 69 -1.43 6.94 -10.22
C ASP A 69 -2.32 7.69 -9.24
N GLN A 70 -3.63 7.77 -9.50
CA GLN A 70 -4.60 8.35 -8.57
C GLN A 70 -4.70 7.54 -7.26
N ILE A 71 -4.67 6.20 -7.34
CA ILE A 71 -4.70 5.33 -6.16
C ILE A 71 -3.43 5.55 -5.33
N ALA A 72 -2.26 5.56 -5.98
CA ALA A 72 -0.99 5.79 -5.32
C ALA A 72 -0.90 7.19 -4.70
N GLN A 73 -1.38 8.21 -5.39
CA GLN A 73 -1.45 9.58 -4.88
C GLN A 73 -2.31 9.64 -3.61
N LYS A 74 -3.53 9.11 -3.66
CA LYS A 74 -4.43 9.11 -2.49
C LYS A 74 -3.87 8.32 -1.31
N LEU A 75 -3.24 7.17 -1.56
CA LEU A 75 -2.58 6.40 -0.51
C LEU A 75 -1.42 7.19 0.11
N THR A 76 -0.63 7.89 -0.71
CA THR A 76 0.43 8.78 -0.22
C THR A 76 -0.14 9.90 0.65
N GLU A 77 -1.24 10.54 0.22
CA GLU A 77 -1.90 11.61 0.95
C GLU A 77 -2.44 11.14 2.31
N GLU A 78 -3.13 10.00 2.36
CA GLU A 78 -3.76 9.49 3.59
C GLU A 78 -2.78 8.84 4.56
N THR A 79 -1.70 8.23 4.06
CA THR A 79 -0.76 7.47 4.90
C THR A 79 0.55 8.19 5.17
N GLN A 80 0.87 9.23 4.37
CA GLN A 80 2.16 9.92 4.37
C GLN A 80 3.35 8.99 4.09
N MET A 81 3.11 7.84 3.44
CA MET A 81 4.13 6.86 3.07
C MET A 81 4.43 6.92 1.58
N SER A 82 5.65 6.50 1.22
CA SER A 82 6.01 6.28 -0.18
C SER A 82 5.25 5.08 -0.74
N VAL A 83 4.67 5.26 -1.93
CA VAL A 83 3.95 4.22 -2.66
C VAL A 83 4.76 3.84 -3.90
N LEU A 84 5.02 2.54 -4.06
CA LEU A 84 5.67 1.94 -5.23
C LEU A 84 4.62 1.15 -6.02
N ILE A 85 4.73 1.17 -7.35
CA ILE A 85 3.81 0.49 -8.27
C ILE A 85 4.62 -0.44 -9.18
N ASP A 86 4.28 -1.73 -9.15
CA ASP A 86 4.90 -2.81 -9.93
C ASP A 86 3.88 -3.55 -10.84
#